data_AF-A0A3S9WLP5-F1
#
_entry.id   AF-A0A3S9WLP5-F1
#
_cell.length_a   1.000
_cell.length_b   1.000
_cell.length_c   1.000
_cell.angle_alpha   90.00
_cell.angle_beta   90.00
_cell.angle_gamma   90.00
#
_symmetry.space_group_name_H-M   'P 1'
#
loop_
_entity.id
_entity.type
_entity.pdbx_description
1 polymer ?
#
loop_
_entity_poly.entity_id
_entity_poly.type
_entity_poly.pdbx_seq_one_letter_code
_entity_poly.pdbx_strand_id
1 'polypeptide(L)' 'MATLTYDYGDQMAALGPLGAANDPQAHDLCSPHADRLSVPAGWLVVRHEALRA' A
#
# COMPACT_ATOMS: atom_id res chain seq x y z
N MET A 1 5.24 -0.24 -9.75
CA MET A 1 4.20 -1.21 -9.31
C MET A 1 4.44 -1.57 -7.85
N ALA A 2 3.40 -1.68 -7.02
CA ALA A 2 3.51 -1.86 -5.58
C ALA A 2 2.33 -2.68 -5.04
N THR A 3 2.47 -3.31 -3.87
CA THR A 3 1.36 -3.92 -3.14
C THR A 3 0.94 -3.01 -2.00
N LEU A 4 -0.37 -2.84 -1.87
CA LEU A 4 -1.05 -2.14 -0.80
C LEU A 4 -1.55 -3.14 0.23
N THR A 5 -1.24 -2.91 1.50
CA THR A 5 -1.74 -3.71 2.62
C THR A 5 -2.44 -2.78 3.61
N TYR A 6 -3.58 -3.23 4.16
CA TYR A 6 -4.35 -2.45 5.13
C TYR A 6 -4.46 -3.18 6.46
N ASP A 7 -4.30 -2.42 7.55
CA ASP A 7 -4.74 -2.80 8.88
C ASP A 7 -5.81 -1.81 9.34
N TYR A 8 -7.06 -2.27 9.36
CA TYR A 8 -8.19 -1.45 9.81
C TYR A 8 -8.21 -1.24 11.33
N GLY A 9 -7.65 -2.16 12.12
CA GLY A 9 -7.61 -2.08 13.57
C GLY A 9 -6.65 -0.99 14.03
N ASP A 10 -5.46 -0.96 13.44
CA ASP A 10 -4.42 0.04 13.70
C ASP A 10 -4.54 1.31 12.84
N GLN A 11 -5.55 1.38 11.96
CA GLN A 11 -5.75 2.49 11.02
C GLN A 11 -4.47 2.77 10.19
N MET A 12 -3.90 1.71 9.63
CA MET A 12 -2.64 1.74 8.90
C MET A 12 -2.81 1.26 7.46
N ALA A 13 -2.06 1.89 6.55
CA ALA A 13 -1.85 1.40 5.19
C ALA A 13 -0.35 1.36 4.87
N ALA A 14 0.10 0.28 4.25
CA ALA A 14 1.47 0.13 3.78
C ALA A 14 1.50 -0.04 2.26
N LEU A 15 2.41 0.70 1.61
CA LEU A 15 2.77 0.52 0.20
C LEU A 15 4.19 -0.01 0.13
N GLY A 16 4.32 -1.25 -0.33
CA GLY A 16 5.57 -1.98 -0.42
C GLY A 16 5.81 -2.62 -1.80
N PRO A 17 6.97 -3.27 -1.99
CA PRO A 17 7.20 -4.11 -3.16
C PRO A 17 6.16 -5.22 -3.23
N LEU A 18 6.08 -5.90 -4.38
CA LEU A 18 5.09 -6.97 -4.57
C LEU A 18 5.15 -7.98 -3.42
N GLY A 19 4.03 -8.09 -2.70
CA GLY A 19 3.88 -8.96 -1.54
C GLY A 19 3.66 -10.42 -1.93
N ALA A 20 3.30 -11.25 -0.94
CA ALA A 20 2.94 -12.63 -1.21
C ALA A 20 1.71 -12.70 -2.13
N ALA A 21 1.78 -13.57 -3.15
CA ALA A 21 0.66 -13.79 -4.05
C ALA A 21 -0.56 -14.30 -3.27
N ASN A 22 -1.74 -13.79 -3.62
CA ASN A 22 -3.03 -14.24 -3.10
C ASN A 22 -3.26 -13.95 -1.60
N ASP A 23 -2.61 -12.93 -1.06
CA ASP A 23 -2.89 -12.45 0.29
C ASP A 23 -4.24 -11.68 0.32
N PRO A 24 -5.20 -12.08 1.18
CA PRO A 24 -6.53 -11.47 1.21
C PRO A 24 -6.55 -10.03 1.73
N GLN A 25 -5.52 -9.61 2.47
CA GLN A 25 -5.39 -8.25 3.01
C GLN A 25 -4.50 -7.35 2.13
N ALA A 26 -4.11 -7.84 0.94
CA ALA A 26 -3.21 -7.16 0.03
C ALA A 26 -3.82 -6.92 -1.36
N HIS A 27 -3.47 -5.80 -1.98
CA HIS A 27 -3.92 -5.40 -3.30
C HIS A 27 -2.76 -4.87 -4.14
N ASP A 28 -2.55 -5.45 -5.32
CA ASP A 28 -1.54 -4.97 -6.24
C ASP A 28 -2.02 -3.71 -6.98
N LEU A 29 -1.18 -2.68 -6.93
CA LEU A 29 -1.40 -1.40 -7.58
C LEU A 29 -0.38 -1.19 -8.69
N CYS A 30 -0.88 -0.81 -9.87
CA CYS A 30 -0.03 -0.26 -10.91
C CYS A 30 0.56 1.10 -10.47
N SER A 31 1.66 1.53 -11.09
CA SER A 31 2.35 2.78 -10.70
C SER A 31 1.43 4.00 -10.52
N PRO A 32 0.51 4.34 -11.45
CA PRO A 32 -0.35 5.51 -11.26
C PRO A 32 -1.31 5.38 -10.07
N HIS A 33 -1.75 4.17 -9.72
CA HIS A 33 -2.60 3.97 -8.53
C HIS A 33 -1.80 4.02 -7.23
N ALA A 34 -0.55 3.54 -7.21
CA ALA A 34 0.32 3.66 -6.05
C ALA A 34 0.68 5.14 -5.76
N ASP A 35 0.92 5.94 -6.80
CA ASP A 35 1.22 7.37 -6.68
C ASP A 35 0.01 8.18 -6.18
N ARG A 36 -1.20 7.85 -6.65
CA ARG A 36 -2.42 8.60 -6.35
C ARG A 36 -3.21 8.05 -5.17
N LEU A 37 -2.74 6.98 -4.53
CA LEU A 37 -3.41 6.38 -3.39
C LEU A 37 -3.58 7.41 -2.28
N SER A 38 -4.82 7.55 -1.82
CA SER A 38 -5.19 8.25 -0.60
C SER A 38 -5.81 7.27 0.38
N VAL A 39 -5.71 7.60 1.66
CA VAL A 39 -6.26 6.82 2.78
C VAL A 39 -7.19 7.72 3.60
N PRO A 40 -8.05 7.16 4.46
CA PRO A 40 -8.87 7.98 5.36
C PRO A 40 -8.01 8.89 6.25
N ALA A 41 -8.56 10.04 6.62
CA ALA A 41 -7.85 10.99 7.47
C ALA A 41 -7.48 10.37 8.83
N GLY A 42 -6.27 10.65 9.30
CA GLY A 42 -5.75 10.12 10.57
C GLY A 42 -5.06 8.75 10.46
N TRP A 43 -5.07 8.12 9.28
CA TRP A 43 -4.38 6.84 9.08
C TRP A 43 -2.87 7.00 8.95
N LEU A 44 -2.14 6.04 9.51
CA LEU A 44 -0.69 5.94 9.31
C LEU A 44 -0.39 5.33 7.94
N VAL A 45 0.39 6.06 7.12
CA VAL A 45 0.80 5.59 5.80
C VAL A 45 2.29 5.33 5.77
N VAL A 46 2.67 4.08 5.51
CA VAL A 46 4.07 3.70 5.29
C VAL A 46 4.28 3.50 3.79
N ARG A 47 5.26 4.20 3.20
CA ARG A 47 5.61 4.05 1.78
C ARG A 47 7.07 3.66 1.64
N HIS A 48 7.33 2.49 1.06
CA HIS A 48 8.69 2.09 0.70
C HIS A 48 9.15 2.86 -0.55
N GLU A 49 9.97 3.89 -0.35
CA GLU A 49 10.47 4.80 -1.38
C GLU A 49 11.40 4.14 -2.42
N ALA A 50 11.87 2.92 -2.16
CA ALA A 50 12.68 2.13 -3.09
C ALA A 50 11.96 1.78 -4.42
N LEU A 51 10.67 2.06 -4.54
CA LEU A 51 9.84 1.81 -5.73
C LEU A 51 9.70 3.03 -6.66
N ARG A 52 10.40 4.14 -6.37
CA ARG A 52 10.31 5.42 -7.10
C ARG A 52 11.37 5.62 -8.20
N ALA A 53 12.07 4.55 -8.62
CA ALA A 53 13.06 4.55 -9.71
C ALA A 53 12.44 4.27 -11.08
#